data_AF-A0A7C7YMM9-F1
#
_entry.id   AF-A0A7C7YMM9-F1
#
_cell.length_a   1.000
_cell.length_b   1.000
_cell.length_c   1.000
_cell.angle_alpha   90.00
_cell.angle_beta   90.00
_cell.angle_gamma   90.00
#
_symmetry.space_group_name_H-M   'P 1'
#
loop_
_entity.id
_entity.type
_entity.pdbx_description
1 polymer ?
#
loop_
_entity_poly.entity_id
_entity_poly.type
_entity_poly.pdbx_seq_one_letter_code
_entity_poly.pdbx_strand_id
1 'polypeptide(L)'
;MEEEMLAHNGAKMSMPRKAMKEMGLQVCCLMCDAQDIAGSERCKHCISQHSSARNAIDSASPESKIRQLGEELFQMIANPHLWDHDEIHGNHLRNYQFLAAQLTDPKEPDTVESVAKLFAKQKEKKDVSLIRDFANQNPWKHKPPTAGEIMELSQDLGEGNSDLAGKRTIPSKPIAKIDRADRVGEDLQLSDRIRAQQIAASLPKEERKEITEKEVTKRKKQRKRLQDTIEGVDEFIAEVEGSGQEPTDLGLDI
;
A
#
# COMPACT_ATOMS: atom_id res chain seq x y z
N MET A 1 22.47 -4.52 57.51
CA MET A 1 23.60 -4.92 56.65
C MET A 1 23.17 -5.73 55.42
N GLU A 2 21.91 -6.22 55.34
CA GLU A 2 21.36 -6.85 54.12
C GLU A 2 20.62 -5.86 53.19
N GLU A 3 20.12 -4.73 53.71
CA GLU A 3 19.49 -3.68 52.87
C GLU A 3 20.47 -2.92 51.97
N GLU A 4 21.75 -2.78 52.37
CA GLU A 4 22.78 -2.14 51.54
C GLU A 4 23.30 -3.06 50.42
N MET A 5 23.11 -4.38 50.53
CA MET A 5 23.47 -5.34 49.48
C MET A 5 22.40 -5.46 48.39
N LEU A 6 21.16 -5.04 48.66
CA LEU A 6 20.11 -4.91 47.65
C LEU A 6 20.21 -3.60 46.85
N ALA A 7 20.93 -2.60 47.36
CA ALA A 7 21.19 -1.35 46.64
C ALA A 7 22.25 -1.50 45.51
N HIS A 8 23.03 -2.59 45.50
CA HIS A 8 24.06 -2.84 44.50
C HIS A 8 23.56 -3.55 43.23
N ASN A 9 22.29 -4.00 43.20
CA ASN A 9 21.65 -4.55 41.99
C ASN A 9 20.97 -3.48 41.12
N GLY A 10 21.14 -2.19 41.46
CA GLY A 10 20.73 -1.05 40.65
C GLY A 10 21.75 -0.63 39.57
N ALA A 11 22.71 -1.50 39.23
CA ALA A 11 23.59 -1.29 38.08
C ALA A 11 22.77 -1.50 36.80
N LYS A 12 22.02 -0.47 36.41
CA LYS A 12 21.30 -0.41 35.14
C LYS A 12 22.30 -0.71 34.03
N MET A 13 22.14 -1.87 33.38
CA MET A 13 22.82 -2.20 32.12
C MET A 13 22.73 -1.00 31.19
N SER A 14 23.79 -0.70 30.43
CA SER A 14 23.81 0.51 29.61
C SER A 14 22.61 0.57 28.68
N MET A 15 21.74 1.57 28.86
CA MET A 15 20.71 1.87 27.88
C MET A 15 21.39 2.21 26.55
N PRO A 16 20.82 1.81 25.41
CA PRO A 16 21.39 2.12 24.10
C PRO A 16 21.68 3.61 23.97
N ARG A 17 22.96 3.95 23.72
CA ARG A 17 23.39 5.33 23.54
C ARG A 17 22.72 5.91 22.29
N LYS A 18 22.31 7.17 22.34
CA LYS A 18 21.66 7.88 21.22
C LYS A 18 22.46 7.74 19.91
N ALA A 19 23.77 7.96 19.95
CA ALA A 19 24.65 7.80 18.79
C ALA A 19 24.60 6.38 18.19
N MET A 20 24.60 5.35 19.04
CA MET A 20 24.50 3.95 18.58
C MET A 20 23.12 3.64 18.01
N LYS A 21 22.05 4.22 18.60
CA LYS A 21 20.68 4.08 18.09
C LYS A 21 20.51 4.73 16.72
N GLU A 22 21.04 5.94 16.52
CA GLU A 22 20.99 6.66 15.24
C GLU A 22 21.77 5.94 14.13
N MET A 23 22.85 5.24 14.48
CA MET A 23 23.59 4.39 13.53
C MET A 23 22.95 3.01 13.30
N GLY A 24 21.86 2.65 13.99
CA GLY A 24 21.25 1.31 13.91
C GLY A 24 22.09 0.21 14.59
N LEU A 25 22.97 0.58 15.52
CA LEU A 25 23.89 -0.33 16.22
C LEU A 25 23.57 -0.46 17.71
N GLN A 26 22.31 -0.20 18.07
CA GLN A 26 21.81 -0.33 19.44
C GLN A 26 22.11 -1.71 20.05
N VAL A 27 22.12 -2.78 19.24
CA VAL A 27 22.43 -4.14 19.67
C VAL A 27 23.80 -4.24 20.35
N CYS A 28 24.80 -3.48 19.89
CA CYS A 28 26.11 -3.45 20.55
C CYS A 28 26.01 -3.00 22.01
N CYS A 29 25.14 -2.02 22.30
CA CYS A 29 24.88 -1.60 23.69
C CYS A 29 24.10 -2.66 24.48
N LEU A 30 23.18 -3.39 23.84
CA LEU A 30 22.41 -4.47 24.49
C LEU A 30 23.31 -5.63 24.94
N MET A 31 24.38 -5.88 24.19
CA MET A 31 25.36 -6.93 24.48
C MET A 31 26.48 -6.46 25.42
N CYS A 32 26.45 -5.19 25.85
CA CYS A 32 27.51 -4.59 26.65
C CYS A 32 27.18 -4.67 28.15
N ASP A 33 28.16 -5.07 28.96
CA ASP A 33 28.11 -5.10 30.42
C ASP A 33 28.57 -3.79 31.08
N ALA A 34 28.78 -2.73 30.28
CA ALA A 34 29.15 -1.42 30.81
C ALA A 34 28.02 -0.80 31.63
N GLN A 35 28.39 -0.10 32.70
CA GLN A 35 27.46 0.69 33.50
C GLN A 35 26.85 1.84 32.67
N ASP A 36 25.60 2.21 32.96
CA ASP A 36 24.90 3.31 32.30
C ASP A 36 25.37 4.71 32.75
N ILE A 37 26.67 4.99 32.59
CA ILE A 37 27.28 6.29 32.93
C ILE A 37 27.57 7.07 31.65
N ALA A 38 27.02 8.28 31.56
CA ALA A 38 27.25 9.16 30.42
C ALA A 38 28.74 9.51 30.27
N GLY A 39 29.26 9.40 29.04
CA GLY A 39 30.64 9.79 28.73
C GLY A 39 31.73 8.82 29.19
N SER A 40 31.38 7.58 29.52
CA SER A 40 32.39 6.55 29.84
C SER A 40 33.36 6.32 28.67
N GLU A 41 34.64 6.09 28.99
CA GLU A 41 35.70 5.89 27.98
C GLU A 41 35.41 4.66 27.10
N ARG A 42 34.87 3.59 27.69
CA ARG A 42 34.45 2.40 26.94
C ARG A 42 33.35 2.71 25.91
N CYS A 43 32.30 3.44 26.30
CA CYS A 43 31.24 3.81 25.36
C CYS A 43 31.77 4.72 24.25
N LYS A 44 32.67 5.68 24.57
CA LYS A 44 33.33 6.53 23.57
C LYS A 44 34.11 5.70 22.55
N HIS A 45 34.86 4.70 23.02
CA HIS A 45 35.63 3.80 22.16
C HIS A 45 34.74 2.96 21.25
N CYS A 46 33.66 2.36 21.78
CA CYS A 46 32.72 1.59 20.95
C CYS A 46 32.07 2.47 19.88
N ILE A 47 31.62 3.68 20.24
CA ILE A 47 31.00 4.61 19.29
C ILE A 47 31.99 5.01 18.19
N SER A 48 33.24 5.32 18.55
CA SER A 48 34.26 5.73 17.57
C SER A 48 34.65 4.59 16.62
N GLN A 49 34.80 3.37 17.14
CA GLN A 49 35.08 2.19 16.31
C GLN A 49 33.95 1.89 15.34
N HIS A 50 32.70 1.90 15.80
CA HIS A 50 31.55 1.65 14.93
C HIS A 50 31.35 2.75 13.88
N SER A 51 31.56 4.02 14.25
CA SER A 51 31.53 5.13 13.30
C SER A 51 32.63 4.97 12.23
N SER A 52 33.86 4.62 12.64
CA SER A 52 34.97 4.39 11.72
C SER A 52 34.71 3.21 10.79
N ALA A 53 34.18 2.10 11.29
CA ALA A 53 33.83 0.93 10.49
C ALA A 53 32.75 1.26 9.44
N ARG A 54 31.72 2.02 9.83
CA ARG A 54 30.67 2.47 8.92
C ARG A 54 31.23 3.38 7.82
N ASN A 55 32.04 4.38 8.21
CA ASN A 55 32.67 5.29 7.26
C ASN A 55 33.58 4.55 6.26
N ALA A 56 34.27 3.49 6.71
CA ALA A 56 35.12 2.68 5.84
C ALA A 56 34.31 1.89 4.79
N ILE A 57 33.13 1.39 5.16
CA ILE A 57 32.21 0.72 4.23
C ILE A 57 31.59 1.72 3.26
N ASP A 58 31.13 2.87 3.77
CA ASP A 58 30.53 3.92 2.93
C ASP A 58 31.54 4.49 1.92
N SER A 59 32.82 4.55 2.29
CA SER A 59 33.91 5.01 1.42
C SER A 59 34.39 3.95 0.42
N ALA A 60 33.95 2.69 0.55
CA ALA A 60 34.35 1.63 -0.37
C ALA A 60 33.62 1.74 -1.72
N SER A 61 34.25 1.22 -2.77
CA SER A 61 33.66 1.18 -4.12
C SER A 61 32.29 0.48 -4.10
N PRO A 62 31.26 0.98 -4.81
CA PRO A 62 29.96 0.33 -4.92
C PRO A 62 30.02 -1.11 -5.46
N GLU A 63 31.03 -1.44 -6.26
CA GLU A 63 31.23 -2.80 -6.80
C GLU A 63 31.93 -3.75 -5.82
N SER A 64 32.35 -3.23 -4.65
CA SER A 64 33.04 -4.03 -3.64
C SER A 64 32.09 -5.00 -2.97
N LYS A 65 32.39 -6.30 -3.10
CA LYS A 65 31.69 -7.36 -2.36
C LYS A 65 31.76 -7.17 -0.84
N ILE A 66 32.85 -6.57 -0.34
CA ILE A 66 33.02 -6.26 1.08
C ILE A 66 32.03 -5.17 1.51
N ARG A 67 31.80 -4.17 0.65
CA ARG A 67 30.82 -3.13 0.92
C ARG A 67 29.42 -3.71 0.95
N GLN A 68 29.05 -4.49 -0.06
CA GLN A 68 27.74 -5.15 -0.13
C GLN A 68 27.48 -6.00 1.11
N LEU A 69 28.42 -6.90 1.45
CA LEU A 69 28.31 -7.73 2.65
C LEU A 69 28.20 -6.88 3.93
N GLY A 70 28.99 -5.81 4.03
CA GLY A 70 28.93 -4.88 5.13
C GLY A 70 27.54 -4.26 5.26
N GLU A 71 27.02 -3.66 4.19
CA GLU A 71 25.69 -3.04 4.17
C GLU A 71 24.59 -4.03 4.55
N GLU A 72 24.62 -5.27 4.04
CA GLU A 72 23.70 -6.34 4.40
C GLU A 72 23.74 -6.65 5.91
N LEU A 73 24.95 -6.83 6.48
CA LEU A 73 25.13 -7.06 7.92
C LEU A 73 24.64 -5.88 8.77
N PHE A 74 24.90 -4.63 8.34
CA PHE A 74 24.40 -3.44 9.04
C PHE A 74 22.87 -3.35 8.99
N GLN A 75 22.24 -3.71 7.88
CA GLN A 75 20.78 -3.75 7.75
C GLN A 75 20.16 -4.81 8.67
N MET A 76 20.76 -5.99 8.77
CA MET A 76 20.33 -7.06 9.68
C MET A 76 20.38 -6.62 11.14
N ILE A 77 21.48 -5.98 11.57
CA ILE A 77 21.64 -5.51 12.96
C ILE A 77 20.71 -4.33 13.27
N ALA A 78 20.50 -3.43 12.31
CA ALA A 78 19.64 -2.26 12.49
C ALA A 78 18.16 -2.65 12.61
N ASN A 79 17.72 -3.66 11.84
CA ASN A 79 16.33 -4.13 11.82
C ASN A 79 16.24 -5.65 11.99
N PRO A 80 16.58 -6.21 13.17
CA PRO A 80 16.66 -7.67 13.35
C PRO A 80 15.34 -8.41 13.10
N HIS A 81 14.20 -7.72 13.23
CA HIS A 81 12.87 -8.26 12.98
C HIS A 81 12.57 -8.53 11.50
N LEU A 82 13.27 -7.87 10.57
CA LEU A 82 13.07 -8.09 9.14
C LEU A 82 13.81 -9.32 8.62
N TRP A 83 14.72 -9.87 9.42
CA TRP A 83 15.67 -10.91 9.01
C TRP A 83 15.69 -12.10 10.00
N ASP A 84 14.69 -12.19 10.87
CA ASP A 84 14.55 -13.21 11.91
C ASP A 84 14.35 -14.64 11.38
N HIS A 85 14.03 -14.76 10.10
CA HIS A 85 13.86 -16.00 9.34
C HIS A 85 15.12 -16.41 8.57
N ASP A 86 16.20 -15.61 8.62
CA ASP A 86 17.48 -15.97 8.00
C ASP A 86 18.01 -17.30 8.58
N GLU A 87 18.45 -18.20 7.71
CA GLU A 87 18.87 -19.55 8.10
C GLU A 87 20.11 -19.54 9.02
N ILE A 88 21.00 -18.57 8.83
CA ILE A 88 22.29 -18.49 9.53
C ILE A 88 22.18 -17.55 10.74
N HIS A 89 21.65 -16.36 10.53
CA HIS A 89 21.64 -15.28 11.52
C HIS A 89 20.33 -15.19 12.30
N GLY A 90 19.24 -15.82 11.85
CA GLY A 90 17.89 -15.64 12.42
C GLY A 90 17.82 -15.90 13.92
N ASN A 91 18.52 -16.92 14.42
CA ASN A 91 18.59 -17.21 15.86
C ASN A 91 19.23 -16.07 16.66
N HIS A 92 20.30 -15.47 16.15
CA HIS A 92 20.96 -14.32 16.78
C HIS A 92 20.09 -13.07 16.72
N LEU A 93 19.45 -12.83 15.57
CA LEU A 93 18.59 -11.67 15.37
C LEU A 93 17.33 -11.72 16.24
N ARG A 94 16.74 -12.90 16.47
CA ARG A 94 15.67 -13.09 17.47
C ARG A 94 16.15 -12.79 18.89
N ASN A 95 17.36 -13.21 19.25
CA ASN A 95 17.93 -12.89 20.56
C ASN A 95 18.13 -11.37 20.73
N TYR A 96 18.56 -10.67 19.68
CA TYR A 96 18.69 -9.21 19.72
C TYR A 96 17.34 -8.51 19.92
N GLN A 97 16.27 -9.01 19.29
CA GLN A 97 14.90 -8.52 19.55
C GLN A 97 14.48 -8.75 20.99
N PHE A 98 14.76 -9.94 21.53
CA PHE A 98 14.45 -10.28 22.90
C PHE A 98 15.16 -9.36 23.91
N LEU A 99 16.45 -9.09 23.71
CA LEU A 99 17.21 -8.15 24.54
C LEU A 99 16.67 -6.71 24.42
N ALA A 100 16.27 -6.29 23.23
CA ALA A 100 15.68 -4.97 23.02
C ALA A 100 14.31 -4.84 23.73
N ALA A 101 13.52 -5.91 23.73
CA ALA A 101 12.23 -5.96 24.41
C ALA A 101 12.38 -5.87 25.94
N GLN A 102 13.39 -6.50 26.52
CA GLN A 102 13.65 -6.45 27.97
C GLN A 102 13.98 -5.04 28.50
N LEU A 103 14.55 -4.17 27.67
CA LEU A 103 14.86 -2.78 28.04
C LEU A 103 13.70 -1.82 27.78
N THR A 104 12.68 -2.26 27.06
CA THR A 104 11.48 -1.46 26.86
C THR A 104 10.58 -1.69 28.06
N ASP A 105 10.15 -0.62 28.73
CA ASP A 105 9.18 -0.75 29.79
C ASP A 105 7.97 -1.53 29.27
N PRO A 106 7.47 -2.54 30.02
CA PRO A 106 6.32 -3.32 29.57
C PRO A 106 5.19 -2.35 29.32
N LYS A 107 4.83 -2.20 28.03
CA LYS A 107 3.71 -1.36 27.64
C LYS A 107 2.47 -1.92 28.36
N GLU A 108 1.82 -1.09 29.18
CA GLU A 108 0.56 -1.49 29.80
C GLU A 108 -0.39 -2.00 28.70
N PRO A 109 -1.04 -3.16 28.89
CA PRO A 109 -1.94 -3.69 27.88
C PRO A 109 -3.00 -2.63 27.57
N ASP A 110 -3.24 -2.39 26.27
CA ASP A 110 -4.20 -1.37 25.84
C ASP A 110 -5.60 -1.79 26.31
N THR A 111 -6.02 -1.31 27.48
CA THR A 111 -7.37 -1.53 27.99
C THR A 111 -8.37 -0.71 27.19
N VAL A 112 -9.63 -1.17 27.14
CA VAL A 112 -10.72 -0.42 26.48
C VAL A 112 -10.84 1.00 27.04
N GLU A 113 -10.57 1.18 28.34
CA GLU A 113 -10.55 2.48 29.00
C GLU A 113 -9.38 3.37 28.57
N SER A 114 -8.18 2.80 28.39
CA SER A 114 -7.00 3.50 27.84
C SER A 114 -7.30 4.04 26.45
N VAL A 115 -7.88 3.18 25.61
CA VAL A 115 -8.29 3.53 24.24
C VAL A 115 -9.36 4.61 24.25
N ALA A 116 -10.38 4.49 25.10
CA ALA A 116 -11.42 5.52 25.26
C ALA A 116 -10.86 6.87 25.71
N LYS A 117 -9.89 6.89 26.63
CA LYS A 117 -9.20 8.12 27.06
C LYS A 117 -8.40 8.75 25.92
N LEU A 118 -7.76 7.96 25.05
CA LEU A 118 -7.08 8.47 23.87
C LEU A 118 -8.06 9.12 22.88
N PHE A 119 -9.20 8.48 22.62
CA PHE A 119 -10.24 9.05 21.77
C PHE A 119 -10.86 10.31 22.36
N ALA A 120 -11.09 10.37 23.68
CA ALA A 120 -11.55 11.58 24.35
C ALA A 120 -10.55 12.75 24.19
N LYS A 121 -9.26 12.49 24.42
CA LYS A 121 -8.19 13.48 24.20
C LYS A 121 -8.08 13.93 22.74
N GLN A 122 -8.30 13.04 21.78
CA GLN A 122 -8.31 13.40 20.36
C GLN A 122 -9.53 14.25 20.01
N LYS A 123 -10.71 13.93 20.55
CA LYS A 123 -11.95 14.70 20.35
C LYS A 123 -11.86 16.12 20.94
N GLU A 124 -11.15 16.30 22.03
CA GLU A 124 -10.90 17.62 22.63
C GLU A 124 -9.94 18.49 21.81
N LYS A 125 -9.08 17.88 20.98
CA LYS A 125 -8.23 18.65 20.06
C LYS A 125 -9.12 19.22 18.96
N LYS A 126 -9.10 20.55 18.82
CA LYS A 126 -9.74 21.23 17.69
C LYS A 126 -9.03 20.82 16.40
N ASP A 127 -9.78 20.31 15.43
CA ASP A 127 -9.29 20.01 14.08
C ASP A 127 -8.95 21.30 13.33
N VAL A 128 -7.80 21.88 13.65
CA VAL A 128 -7.18 22.95 12.86
C VAL A 128 -6.26 22.26 11.86
N SER A 129 -6.82 21.91 10.70
CA SER A 129 -6.02 21.41 9.59
C SER A 129 -5.38 22.60 8.88
N LEU A 130 -4.07 22.76 9.06
CA LEU A 130 -3.28 23.80 8.35
C LEU A 130 -3.53 23.72 6.84
N ILE A 131 -3.60 22.51 6.27
CA ILE A 131 -3.87 22.32 4.84
C ILE A 131 -5.27 22.81 4.47
N ARG A 132 -6.30 22.53 5.28
CA ARG A 132 -7.67 23.01 5.04
C ARG A 132 -7.77 24.53 5.10
N ASP A 133 -7.01 25.17 5.97
CA ASP A 133 -7.04 26.62 6.16
C ASP A 133 -6.23 27.36 5.08
N PHE A 134 -5.13 26.78 4.59
CA PHE A 134 -4.36 27.35 3.47
C PHE A 134 -4.94 27.03 2.09
N ALA A 135 -5.52 25.84 1.89
CA ALA A 135 -6.03 25.42 0.59
C ALA A 135 -7.38 26.06 0.25
N ASN A 136 -8.19 26.40 1.26
CA ASN A 136 -9.48 27.04 1.05
C ASN A 136 -9.36 28.56 1.18
N GLN A 137 -8.85 29.21 0.13
CA GLN A 137 -8.78 30.67 0.00
C GLN A 137 -10.11 31.29 -0.46
N ASN A 138 -11.22 30.55 -0.42
CA ASN A 138 -12.51 31.06 -0.88
C ASN A 138 -12.99 32.21 0.04
N PRO A 139 -13.06 33.46 -0.44
CA PRO A 139 -13.50 34.60 0.35
C PRO A 139 -14.97 34.47 0.80
N TRP A 140 -15.75 33.62 0.12
CA TRP A 140 -17.18 33.43 0.40
C TRP A 140 -17.50 32.25 1.33
N LYS A 141 -16.49 31.58 1.89
CA LYS A 141 -16.66 30.40 2.77
C LYS A 141 -17.50 30.69 4.02
N HIS A 142 -17.37 31.89 4.57
CA HIS A 142 -18.01 32.28 5.83
C HIS A 142 -18.95 33.49 5.69
N LYS A 143 -18.99 34.11 4.51
CA LYS A 143 -19.85 35.25 4.20
C LYS A 143 -20.27 35.18 2.73
N PRO A 144 -21.57 35.19 2.39
CA PRO A 144 -21.98 35.18 0.99
C PRO A 144 -21.47 36.45 0.26
N PRO A 145 -21.29 36.38 -1.07
CA PRO A 145 -20.91 37.54 -1.87
C PRO A 145 -21.94 38.67 -1.75
N THR A 146 -21.47 39.91 -1.85
CA THR A 146 -22.29 41.12 -1.84
C THR A 146 -22.92 41.32 -3.22
N ALA A 147 -24.09 41.98 -3.30
CA ALA A 147 -24.80 42.19 -4.58
C ALA A 147 -23.95 42.83 -5.69
N GLY A 148 -23.02 43.74 -5.33
CA GLY A 148 -22.07 44.33 -6.29
C GLY A 148 -21.06 43.31 -6.83
N GLU A 149 -20.49 42.47 -5.97
CA GLU A 149 -19.55 41.40 -6.34
C GLU A 149 -20.23 40.33 -7.21
N ILE A 150 -21.51 40.05 -6.97
CA ILE A 150 -22.33 39.15 -7.80
C ILE A 150 -22.50 39.75 -9.20
N MET A 151 -22.74 41.06 -9.30
CA MET A 151 -22.98 41.73 -10.57
C MET A 151 -21.70 41.78 -11.42
N GLU A 152 -20.56 42.04 -10.80
CA GLU A 152 -19.24 41.98 -11.44
C GLU A 152 -18.91 40.57 -11.91
N LEU A 153 -19.07 39.55 -11.05
CA LEU A 153 -18.89 38.15 -11.42
C LEU A 153 -19.85 37.72 -12.56
N SER A 154 -21.07 38.25 -12.57
CA SER A 154 -22.04 37.95 -13.63
C SER A 154 -21.68 38.56 -14.99
N GLN A 155 -20.88 39.64 -15.01
CA GLN A 155 -20.36 40.21 -16.25
C GLN A 155 -19.18 39.40 -16.79
N ASP A 156 -18.34 38.85 -15.91
CA ASP A 156 -17.21 37.99 -16.27
C ASP A 156 -17.66 36.58 -16.70
N LEU A 157 -18.76 36.10 -16.15
CA LEU A 157 -19.45 34.90 -16.61
C LEU A 157 -20.17 35.24 -17.92
N GLY A 158 -19.44 35.13 -19.04
CA GLY A 158 -20.01 35.33 -20.38
C GLY A 158 -21.31 34.53 -20.56
N GLU A 159 -22.22 35.03 -21.40
CA GLU A 159 -23.51 34.41 -21.70
C GLU A 159 -23.32 32.90 -21.93
N GLY A 160 -23.71 32.11 -20.93
CA GLY A 160 -23.41 30.68 -20.92
C GLY A 160 -23.95 30.05 -22.19
N ASN A 161 -23.07 29.42 -22.97
CA ASN A 161 -23.48 28.67 -24.13
C ASN A 161 -24.42 27.56 -23.65
N SER A 162 -25.73 27.78 -23.82
CA SER A 162 -26.78 26.86 -23.34
C SER A 162 -26.66 25.46 -23.95
N ASP A 163 -25.80 25.31 -24.96
CA ASP A 163 -25.51 24.08 -25.69
C ASP A 163 -24.88 22.95 -24.84
N LEU A 164 -24.37 23.21 -23.64
CA LEU A 164 -23.70 22.17 -22.83
C LEU A 164 -24.51 21.66 -21.64
N ALA A 165 -25.59 22.34 -21.25
CA ALA A 165 -26.46 21.89 -20.19
C ALA A 165 -27.50 20.90 -20.75
N GLY A 166 -27.18 19.60 -20.68
CA GLY A 166 -28.17 18.55 -20.95
C GLY A 166 -28.22 18.03 -22.38
N LYS A 167 -27.07 17.86 -23.05
CA LYS A 167 -27.00 16.93 -24.20
C LYS A 167 -27.29 15.51 -23.70
N ARG A 168 -28.56 15.11 -23.71
CA ARG A 168 -28.96 13.70 -23.64
C ARG A 168 -28.12 12.95 -24.67
N THR A 169 -27.41 11.90 -24.25
CA THR A 169 -26.76 10.99 -25.20
C THR A 169 -27.84 10.44 -26.11
N ILE A 170 -27.87 10.87 -27.37
CA ILE A 170 -28.84 10.40 -28.34
C ILE A 170 -28.39 8.97 -28.71
N PRO A 171 -29.13 7.92 -28.34
CA PRO A 171 -28.70 6.53 -28.57
C PRO A 171 -28.63 6.13 -30.05
N SER A 172 -29.08 7.00 -30.96
CA SER A 172 -29.15 6.74 -32.40
C SER A 172 -27.80 6.79 -33.11
N LYS A 173 -26.70 7.10 -32.41
CA LYS A 173 -25.36 7.02 -32.98
C LYS A 173 -24.67 5.74 -32.51
N PRO A 174 -24.22 4.86 -33.42
CA PRO A 174 -23.49 3.67 -33.04
C PRO A 174 -22.22 4.08 -32.29
N ILE A 175 -22.05 3.52 -31.09
CA ILE A 175 -20.88 3.76 -30.25
C ILE A 175 -19.69 3.07 -30.91
N ALA A 176 -18.62 3.83 -31.17
CA ALA A 176 -17.41 3.28 -31.74
C ALA A 176 -16.82 2.22 -30.80
N LYS A 177 -16.47 1.05 -31.36
CA LYS A 177 -15.86 -0.05 -30.61
C LYS A 177 -14.48 0.40 -30.14
N ILE A 178 -14.32 0.57 -28.84
CA ILE A 178 -13.04 0.96 -28.22
C ILE A 178 -12.11 -0.25 -28.23
N ASP A 179 -10.88 -0.05 -28.69
CA ASP A 179 -9.83 -1.06 -28.59
C ASP A 179 -9.45 -1.29 -27.13
N ARG A 180 -9.45 -2.57 -26.71
CA ARG A 180 -9.18 -2.99 -25.33
C ARG A 180 -7.90 -3.83 -25.24
N ALA A 181 -7.14 -3.94 -26.33
CA ALA A 181 -5.92 -4.77 -26.38
C ALA A 181 -4.87 -4.38 -25.33
N ASP A 182 -4.76 -3.10 -24.98
CA ASP A 182 -3.77 -2.57 -24.02
C ASP A 182 -4.13 -2.77 -22.53
N ARG A 183 -5.27 -3.38 -22.21
CA ARG A 183 -5.62 -3.66 -20.81
C ARG A 183 -4.85 -4.87 -20.28
N VAL A 184 -3.71 -4.57 -19.64
CA VAL A 184 -2.88 -5.54 -18.93
C VAL A 184 -3.69 -6.17 -17.80
N GLY A 185 -4.17 -7.40 -18.01
CA GLY A 185 -5.04 -8.13 -17.08
C GLY A 185 -6.20 -8.85 -17.75
N GLU A 186 -6.53 -8.51 -19.01
CA GLU A 186 -7.60 -9.15 -19.80
C GLU A 186 -7.03 -10.00 -20.95
N ASP A 187 -5.78 -10.47 -20.85
CA ASP A 187 -5.21 -11.40 -21.84
C ASP A 187 -5.91 -12.77 -21.73
N LEU A 188 -6.88 -12.98 -22.62
CA LEU A 188 -7.66 -14.21 -22.73
C LEU A 188 -6.78 -15.41 -23.09
N GLN A 189 -5.71 -15.22 -23.88
CA GLN A 189 -4.83 -16.32 -24.28
C GLN A 189 -3.96 -16.80 -23.13
N LEU A 190 -3.38 -15.86 -22.38
CA LEU A 190 -2.60 -16.17 -21.19
C LEU A 190 -3.46 -16.75 -20.07
N SER A 191 -4.65 -16.18 -19.85
CA SER A 191 -5.61 -16.67 -18.84
C SER A 191 -6.06 -18.11 -19.11
N ASP A 192 -6.31 -18.46 -20.38
CA ASP A 192 -6.65 -19.82 -20.78
C ASP A 192 -5.49 -20.80 -20.53
N ARG A 193 -4.25 -20.39 -20.85
CA ARG A 193 -3.05 -21.22 -20.62
C ARG A 193 -2.80 -21.45 -19.14
N ILE A 194 -2.89 -20.42 -18.31
CA ILE A 194 -2.68 -20.55 -16.85
C ILE A 194 -3.71 -21.49 -16.24
N ARG A 195 -5.00 -21.33 -16.57
CA ARG A 195 -6.06 -22.23 -16.08
C ARG A 195 -5.89 -23.66 -16.59
N ALA A 196 -5.50 -23.85 -17.85
CA ALA A 196 -5.22 -25.17 -18.40
C ALA A 196 -4.01 -25.83 -17.71
N GLN A 197 -2.97 -25.06 -17.39
CA GLN A 197 -1.81 -25.54 -16.64
C GLN A 197 -2.15 -25.92 -15.20
N GLN A 198 -3.05 -25.18 -14.54
CA GLN A 198 -3.55 -25.54 -13.21
C GLN A 198 -4.28 -26.89 -13.22
N ILE A 199 -5.11 -27.14 -14.24
CA ILE A 199 -5.80 -28.43 -14.42
C ILE A 199 -4.80 -29.55 -14.73
N ALA A 200 -3.80 -29.28 -15.56
CA ALA A 200 -2.76 -30.25 -15.90
C ALA A 200 -1.72 -30.47 -14.79
N ALA A 201 -1.66 -29.60 -13.77
CA ALA A 201 -0.69 -29.69 -12.69
C ALA A 201 -0.87 -30.95 -11.83
N SER A 202 -2.09 -31.48 -11.73
CA SER A 202 -2.41 -32.73 -11.01
C SER A 202 -2.07 -34.00 -11.78
N LEU A 203 -1.55 -33.90 -13.01
CA LEU A 203 -1.32 -35.03 -13.92
C LEU A 203 0.18 -35.32 -14.13
N PRO A 204 0.54 -36.52 -14.64
CA PRO A 204 1.92 -36.89 -14.94
C PRO A 204 2.57 -35.93 -15.95
N LYS A 205 3.87 -35.65 -15.79
CA LYS A 205 4.60 -34.61 -16.55
C LYS A 205 4.54 -34.77 -18.08
N GLU A 206 4.45 -36.01 -18.56
CA GLU A 206 4.47 -36.33 -19.99
C GLU A 206 3.16 -35.93 -20.70
N GLU A 207 2.02 -36.00 -19.99
CA GLU A 207 0.70 -35.71 -20.56
C GLU A 207 0.28 -34.24 -20.41
N ARG A 208 1.01 -33.47 -19.58
CA ARG A 208 0.61 -32.09 -19.25
C ARG A 208 0.47 -31.20 -20.48
N LYS A 209 1.41 -31.30 -21.42
CA LYS A 209 1.41 -30.47 -22.64
C LYS A 209 0.18 -30.76 -23.49
N GLU A 210 -0.09 -32.03 -23.76
CA GLU A 210 -1.22 -32.44 -24.60
C GLU A 210 -2.56 -32.05 -23.98
N ILE A 211 -2.69 -32.21 -22.65
CA ILE A 211 -3.92 -31.86 -21.93
C ILE A 211 -4.11 -30.35 -21.84
N THR A 212 -3.03 -29.57 -21.68
CA THR A 212 -3.13 -28.11 -21.72
C THR A 212 -3.65 -27.60 -23.07
N GLU A 213 -3.18 -28.17 -24.18
CA GLU A 213 -3.63 -27.79 -25.52
C GLU A 213 -5.08 -28.20 -25.80
N LYS A 214 -5.49 -29.39 -25.34
CA LYS A 214 -6.89 -29.84 -25.41
C LYS A 214 -7.82 -28.92 -24.62
N GLU A 215 -7.45 -28.50 -23.42
CA GLU A 215 -8.28 -27.59 -22.61
C GLU A 215 -8.33 -26.18 -23.19
N VAL A 216 -7.21 -25.65 -23.70
CA VAL A 216 -7.19 -24.35 -24.40
C VAL A 216 -8.09 -24.36 -25.64
N THR A 217 -8.03 -25.42 -26.46
CA THR A 217 -8.87 -25.53 -27.67
C THR A 217 -10.36 -25.69 -27.33
N LYS A 218 -10.69 -26.43 -26.27
CA LYS A 218 -12.06 -26.56 -25.75
C LYS A 218 -12.63 -25.20 -25.33
N ARG A 219 -11.85 -24.39 -24.61
CA ARG A 219 -12.29 -23.04 -24.19
C ARG A 219 -12.48 -22.08 -25.37
N LYS A 220 -11.60 -22.15 -26.38
CA LYS A 220 -11.77 -21.41 -27.64
C LYS A 220 -13.09 -21.78 -28.33
N LYS A 221 -13.42 -23.08 -28.41
CA LYS A 221 -14.70 -23.56 -28.97
C LYS A 221 -15.91 -23.07 -28.17
N GLN A 222 -15.84 -23.11 -26.83
CA GLN A 222 -16.92 -22.63 -25.97
C GLN A 222 -17.21 -21.14 -26.19
N ARG A 223 -16.17 -20.30 -26.31
CA ARG A 223 -16.32 -18.87 -26.60
C ARG A 223 -16.92 -18.63 -27.98
N LYS A 224 -16.46 -19.36 -28.99
CA LYS A 224 -17.03 -19.27 -30.34
C LYS A 224 -18.52 -19.60 -30.33
N ARG A 225 -18.91 -20.70 -29.68
CA ARG A 225 -20.31 -21.06 -29.52
C ARG A 225 -21.13 -19.97 -28.82
N LEU A 226 -20.60 -19.37 -27.76
CA LEU A 226 -21.27 -18.28 -27.06
C LEU A 226 -21.44 -17.05 -27.97
N GLN A 227 -20.41 -16.72 -28.75
CA GLN A 227 -20.48 -15.64 -29.73
C GLN A 227 -21.55 -15.92 -30.79
N ASP A 228 -21.57 -17.12 -31.36
CA ASP A 228 -22.59 -17.54 -32.33
C ASP A 228 -24.01 -17.42 -31.74
N THR A 229 -24.20 -17.76 -30.45
CA THR A 229 -25.50 -17.59 -29.78
C THR A 229 -25.87 -16.14 -29.52
N ILE A 230 -24.91 -15.26 -29.24
CA ILE A 230 -25.16 -13.82 -29.04
C ILE A 230 -25.53 -13.19 -30.38
N GLU A 231 -24.80 -13.50 -31.44
CA GLU A 231 -25.10 -13.02 -32.79
C GLU A 231 -26.50 -13.46 -33.25
N GLY A 232 -26.91 -14.68 -32.93
CA GLY A 232 -28.28 -15.14 -33.20
C GLY A 232 -29.37 -14.43 -32.36
N VAL A 233 -29.05 -13.99 -31.14
CA VAL A 233 -29.97 -13.17 -30.33
C VAL A 233 -30.05 -11.75 -30.89
N ASP A 234 -28.93 -11.17 -31.34
CA ASP A 234 -28.91 -9.86 -31.99
C ASP A 234 -29.73 -9.88 -33.30
N GLU A 235 -29.63 -10.96 -34.09
CA GLU A 235 -30.45 -11.18 -35.29
C GLU A 235 -31.95 -11.29 -34.94
N PHE A 236 -32.29 -12.03 -33.88
CA PHE A 236 -33.67 -12.14 -33.40
C PHE A 236 -34.23 -10.80 -32.93
N ILE A 237 -33.43 -9.99 -32.20
CA ILE A 237 -33.83 -8.65 -31.78
C ILE A 237 -34.05 -7.75 -33.01
N ALA A 238 -33.18 -7.81 -34.01
CA ALA A 238 -33.35 -7.06 -35.25
C ALA A 238 -34.62 -7.46 -36.03
N GLU A 239 -34.98 -8.75 -36.01
CA GLU A 239 -36.21 -9.25 -36.64
C GLU A 239 -37.49 -8.79 -35.89
N VAL A 240 -37.44 -8.74 -34.56
CA VAL A 240 -38.54 -8.21 -33.72
C VAL A 240 -38.70 -6.69 -33.89
N GLU A 241 -37.59 -5.94 -34.01
CA GLU A 241 -37.64 -4.50 -34.28
C GLU A 241 -38.08 -4.18 -35.72
N GLY A 242 -37.81 -5.08 -36.69
CA GLY A 242 -38.25 -4.95 -38.09
C GLY A 242 -39.70 -5.39 -38.36
N SER A 243 -40.33 -6.13 -37.45
CA SER A 243 -41.71 -6.63 -37.57
C SER A 243 -42.75 -5.78 -36.81
N GLY A 244 -42.39 -4.54 -36.47
CA GLY A 244 -43.28 -3.54 -35.87
C GLY A 244 -44.52 -3.26 -36.71
N GLN A 245 -45.56 -4.06 -36.51
CA GLN A 245 -46.91 -3.82 -36.97
C GLN A 245 -47.42 -2.55 -36.28
N GLU A 246 -47.69 -1.51 -37.06
CA GLU A 246 -48.26 -0.26 -36.54
C GLU A 246 -49.53 -0.57 -35.74
N PRO A 247 -49.66 -0.11 -34.48
CA PRO A 247 -50.91 -0.24 -33.76
C PRO A 247 -51.96 0.62 -34.48
N THR A 248 -52.95 -0.07 -35.06
CA THR A 248 -54.12 0.55 -35.68
C THR A 248 -54.78 1.52 -34.71
N ASP A 249 -54.93 2.74 -35.21
CA ASP A 249 -55.71 3.86 -34.72
C ASP A 249 -57.00 3.41 -33.99
N LEU A 250 -56.99 3.46 -32.65
CA LEU A 250 -58.22 3.51 -31.87
C LEU A 250 -58.55 4.99 -31.68
N GLY A 251 -59.32 5.49 -32.64
CA GLY A 251 -59.92 6.81 -32.60
C GLY A 251 -60.69 7.04 -31.30
N LEU A 252 -60.33 8.12 -30.63
CA LEU A 252 -61.14 8.78 -29.62
C LEU A 252 -61.66 10.08 -30.24
N ASP A 253 -62.84 9.97 -30.87
CA ASP A 253 -63.72 11.11 -31.08
C ASP A 253 -64.32 11.51 -29.72
N ILE A 254 -64.04 12.76 -29.32
CA ILE A 254 -64.76 13.62 -28.34
C ILE A 254 -64.85 13.11 -26.89
#